data_AF-A0A3C2EFQ4-F1
#
_entry.id   AF-A0A3C2EFQ4-F1
#
_cell.length_a   1.000
_cell.length_b   1.000
_cell.length_c   1.000
_cell.angle_alpha   90.00
_cell.angle_beta   90.00
_cell.angle_gamma   90.00
#
_symmetry.space_group_name_H-M   'P 1'
#
loop_
_entity.id
_entity.type
_entity.pdbx_description
1 polymer ?
#
loop_
_entity_poly.entity_id
_entity_poly.type
_entity_poly.pdbx_seq_one_letter_code
_entity_poly.pdbx_strand_id
1 'polypeptide(L)'
;PPAIPPPDLLVYLKSDIATLVEHIQARGRDYEGSINLEYLSHLNEKYNEWIQSYNLGKLLIINISNKDFVKQPSHLAEVIEKIDAELFGLF
;
A
#
# COMPACT_ATOMS: atom_id res chain seq x y z
N PRO A 1 25.97 -2.19 15.61
CA PRO A 1 25.36 -2.95 14.47
C PRO A 1 25.23 -2.04 13.24
N PRO A 2 25.45 -2.52 12.00
CA PRO A 2 25.14 -1.70 10.83
C PRO A 2 23.63 -1.51 10.81
N ALA A 3 23.18 -0.27 10.99
CA ALA A 3 21.78 0.08 10.82
C ALA A 3 21.42 -0.09 9.35
N ILE A 4 20.27 -0.70 9.06
CA ILE A 4 19.73 -0.70 7.71
C ILE A 4 19.44 0.77 7.36
N PRO A 5 20.07 1.33 6.32
CA PRO A 5 19.79 2.70 5.93
C PRO A 5 18.32 2.83 5.53
N PRO A 6 17.68 3.98 5.80
CA PRO A 6 16.32 4.20 5.34
C PRO A 6 16.26 4.14 3.80
N PRO A 7 15.11 3.72 3.23
CA PRO A 7 14.94 3.74 1.78
C PRO A 7 14.93 5.18 1.25
N ASP A 8 15.36 5.37 0.00
CA ASP A 8 15.29 6.67 -0.69
C ASP A 8 13.83 7.15 -0.87
N LEU A 9 12.90 6.19 -1.00
CA LEU A 9 11.46 6.42 -1.05
C LEU A 9 10.71 5.24 -0.42
N LEU A 10 9.85 5.51 0.55
CA LEU A 10 8.88 4.55 1.08
C LEU A 10 7.53 4.76 0.38
N VAL A 11 6.98 3.71 -0.22
CA VAL A 11 5.65 3.73 -0.86
C VAL A 11 4.64 3.01 0.02
N TYR A 12 3.59 3.71 0.45
CA TYR A 12 2.50 3.15 1.23
C TYR A 12 1.21 3.10 0.40
N LEU A 13 0.78 1.89 0.07
CA LEU A 13 -0.48 1.64 -0.64
C LEU A 13 -1.62 1.55 0.37
N LYS A 14 -2.36 2.66 0.54
CA LYS A 14 -3.49 2.76 1.43
C LYS A 14 -4.74 2.19 0.76
N SER A 15 -5.45 1.32 1.47
CA SER A 15 -6.74 0.78 1.04
C SER A 15 -7.68 0.74 2.23
N ASP A 16 -8.98 0.83 1.98
CA ASP A 16 -9.98 0.51 3.00
C ASP A 16 -10.12 -1.01 3.18
N ILE A 17 -10.74 -1.38 4.29
CA ILE A 17 -10.95 -2.78 4.69
C ILE A 17 -11.83 -3.52 3.69
N ALA A 18 -12.83 -2.87 3.10
CA ALA A 18 -13.75 -3.51 2.17
C ALA A 18 -13.01 -3.98 0.91
N THR A 19 -12.21 -3.10 0.30
CA THR A 19 -11.37 -3.44 -0.85
C THR A 19 -10.33 -4.52 -0.50
N LEU A 20 -9.71 -4.45 0.69
CA LEU A 20 -8.76 -5.48 1.11
C LEU A 20 -9.41 -6.86 1.23
N VAL A 21 -10.62 -6.93 1.79
CA VAL A 21 -11.39 -8.17 1.91
C VAL A 21 -11.78 -8.70 0.53
N GLU A 22 -12.26 -7.85 -0.36
CA GLU A 22 -12.58 -8.24 -1.74
C GLU A 22 -11.36 -8.82 -2.46
N HIS A 23 -10.21 -8.15 -2.35
CA HIS A 23 -8.95 -8.64 -2.95
C HIS A 23 -8.45 -9.94 -2.33
N ILE A 24 -8.58 -10.11 -1.01
CA ILE A 24 -8.27 -11.37 -0.32
C ILE A 24 -9.16 -12.49 -0.88
N GLN A 25 -10.48 -12.29 -0.90
CA GLN A 25 -11.42 -13.29 -1.38
C GLN A 25 -11.19 -13.65 -2.87
N ALA A 26 -10.94 -12.65 -3.71
CA ALA A 26 -10.71 -12.83 -5.15
C ALA A 26 -9.45 -13.66 -5.47
N ARG A 27 -8.44 -13.67 -4.59
CA ARG A 27 -7.24 -14.50 -4.77
C ARG A 27 -7.48 -15.98 -4.52
N GLY A 28 -8.57 -16.33 -3.82
CA GLY A 28 -9.01 -17.70 -3.63
C GLY A 28 -7.97 -18.61 -2.97
N ARG A 29 -7.11 -18.08 -2.08
CA ARG A 29 -6.12 -18.93 -1.40
C ARG A 29 -6.82 -19.70 -0.29
N ASP A 30 -6.59 -21.01 -0.23
CA ASP A 30 -7.28 -21.92 0.70
C ASP A 30 -7.13 -21.56 2.20
N TYR A 31 -6.13 -20.75 2.56
CA TYR A 31 -5.88 -20.25 3.92
C TYR A 31 -6.50 -18.88 4.23
N GLU A 32 -7.15 -18.20 3.27
CA GLU A 32 -7.72 -16.87 3.46
C GLU A 32 -9.11 -16.89 4.14
N GLY A 33 -9.76 -18.06 4.23
CA GLY A 33 -11.06 -18.23 4.90
C GLY A 33 -11.06 -17.95 6.41
N SER A 34 -9.89 -17.84 7.04
CA SER A 34 -9.73 -17.59 8.49
C SER A 34 -9.25 -16.18 8.83
N ILE A 35 -9.08 -15.28 7.86
CA ILE A 35 -8.68 -13.90 8.16
C ILE A 35 -9.87 -13.18 8.82
N ASN A 36 -9.79 -13.00 10.13
CA ASN A 36 -10.79 -12.26 10.89
C ASN A 36 -10.78 -10.77 10.45
N LEU A 37 -11.96 -10.22 10.16
CA LEU A 37 -12.14 -8.80 9.84
C LEU A 37 -11.55 -7.88 10.92
N GLU A 38 -11.70 -8.26 12.19
CA GLU A 38 -11.13 -7.52 13.32
C GLU A 38 -9.59 -7.51 13.26
N TYR A 39 -8.98 -8.64 12.92
CA TYR A 39 -7.53 -8.73 12.74
C TYR A 39 -7.07 -7.83 11.60
N LEU A 40 -7.76 -7.85 10.45
CA LEU A 40 -7.43 -7.01 9.31
C LEU A 40 -7.60 -5.52 9.64
N SER A 41 -8.63 -5.16 10.41
CA SER A 41 -8.87 -3.80 10.90
C SER A 41 -7.72 -3.31 11.78
N HIS A 42 -7.34 -4.09 12.80
CA HIS A 42 -6.21 -3.75 13.67
C HIS A 42 -4.89 -3.66 12.90
N LEU A 43 -4.67 -4.54 11.93
CA LEU A 43 -3.47 -4.50 11.10
C LEU A 43 -3.42 -3.19 10.29
N ASN A 44 -4.53 -2.83 9.65
CA ASN A 44 -4.63 -1.61 8.88
C ASN A 44 -4.42 -0.36 9.75
N GLU A 45 -4.99 -0.33 10.95
CA GLU A 45 -4.78 0.76 11.92
C GLU A 45 -3.30 0.89 12.29
N LYS A 46 -2.64 -0.21 12.68
CA LYS A 46 -1.20 -0.20 13.00
C LYS A 46 -0.33 0.31 11.86
N TYR A 47 -0.61 -0.07 10.62
CA TYR A 47 0.14 0.45 9.47
C TYR A 47 -0.13 1.94 9.22
N ASN A 48 -1.37 2.40 9.39
CA ASN A 48 -1.69 3.82 9.26
C ASN A 48 -0.98 4.65 10.34
N GLU A 49 -0.96 4.20 11.59
CA GLU A 49 -0.23 4.87 12.68
C GLU A 49 1.28 4.89 12.44
N TRP A 50 1.85 3.77 12.02
CA TRP A 50 3.27 3.68 11.70
C TRP A 50 3.65 4.63 10.56
N ILE A 51 2.85 4.69 9.50
CA ILE A 51 3.16 5.56 8.37
C ILE A 51 3.01 7.04 8.72
N GLN A 52 2.06 7.41 9.59
CA GLN A 52 1.90 8.78 10.06
C GLN A 52 3.10 9.27 10.90
N SER A 53 3.81 8.36 11.56
CA SER A 53 4.99 8.67 12.37
C SER A 53 6.32 8.52 11.61
N TYR A 54 6.28 8.08 10.34
CA TYR A 54 7.48 7.87 9.53
C TYR A 54 8.14 9.21 9.14
N ASN A 55 9.41 9.38 9.53
CA ASN A 55 10.19 10.61 9.30
C ASN A 55 11.62 10.34 8.82
N LEU A 56 11.93 9.12 8.37
CA LEU A 56 13.30 8.70 8.04
C LEU A 56 13.69 8.95 6.57
N GLY A 57 12.75 9.41 5.73
CA GLY A 57 12.97 9.60 4.29
C GLY A 57 11.71 10.10 3.59
N LYS A 58 11.74 10.09 2.25
CA LYS A 58 10.56 10.43 1.45
C LYS A 58 9.47 9.37 1.63
N LEU A 59 8.23 9.82 1.71
CA LEU A 59 7.06 8.96 1.86
C LEU A 59 6.02 9.33 0.81
N LEU A 60 5.67 8.35 -0.03
CA LEU A 60 4.59 8.46 -1.01
C LEU A 60 3.41 7.61 -0.57
N ILE A 61 2.30 8.25 -0.22
CA ILE A 61 1.04 7.58 0.13
C ILE A 61 0.13 7.55 -1.10
N ILE A 62 -0.29 6.35 -1.51
CA ILE A 62 -1.17 6.16 -2.67
C ILE A 62 -2.42 5.44 -2.21
N ASN A 63 -3.59 6.06 -2.42
CA ASN A 63 -4.87 5.40 -2.19
C ASN A 63 -5.20 4.47 -3.38
N ILE A 64 -5.40 3.19 -3.08
CA ILE A 64 -5.71 2.14 -4.05
C ILE A 64 -7.11 1.52 -3.86
N SER A 65 -7.94 2.05 -2.95
CA SER A 65 -9.28 1.51 -2.63
C SER A 65 -10.15 1.26 -3.87
N ASN A 66 -10.05 2.12 -4.88
CA ASN A 66 -10.86 2.05 -6.10
C ASN A 66 -10.03 1.71 -7.35
N LYS A 67 -8.84 1.13 -7.17
CA LYS A 67 -7.93 0.82 -8.27
C LYS A 67 -7.90 -0.67 -8.56
N ASP A 68 -8.40 -1.03 -9.74
CA ASP A 68 -8.27 -2.38 -10.27
C ASP A 68 -7.06 -2.47 -11.21
N PHE A 69 -5.96 -3.04 -10.73
CA PHE A 69 -4.74 -3.22 -11.53
C PHE A 69 -4.80 -4.41 -12.49
N VAL A 70 -5.80 -5.29 -12.34
CA VAL A 70 -5.98 -6.46 -13.21
C VAL A 70 -6.77 -6.07 -14.45
N LYS A 71 -7.83 -5.28 -14.30
CA LYS A 71 -8.72 -4.87 -15.40
C LYS A 71 -8.36 -3.52 -16.00
N GLN A 72 -7.67 -2.65 -15.27
CA GLN A 72 -7.35 -1.29 -15.73
C GLN A 72 -5.84 -1.02 -15.61
N PRO A 73 -5.06 -1.34 -16.67
CA PRO A 73 -3.61 -1.09 -16.69
C PRO A 73 -3.22 0.38 -16.45
N SER A 74 -4.11 1.33 -16.77
CA SER A 74 -3.93 2.76 -16.48
C SER A 74 -3.74 3.07 -15.00
N HIS A 75 -4.35 2.30 -14.10
CA HIS A 75 -4.16 2.48 -12.67
C HIS A 75 -2.72 2.19 -12.24
N LEU A 76 -2.08 1.20 -12.87
CA LEU A 76 -0.67 0.90 -12.61
C LEU A 76 0.23 2.02 -13.15
N ALA A 77 -0.07 2.52 -14.36
CA ALA A 77 0.66 3.64 -14.94
C ALA A 77 0.65 4.87 -14.01
N GLU A 78 -0.50 5.20 -13.43
CA GLU A 78 -0.61 6.32 -12.48
C GLU A 78 0.25 6.13 -11.22
N VAL A 79 0.40 4.89 -10.73
CA VAL A 79 1.28 4.58 -9.58
C VAL A 79 2.74 4.78 -9.96
N ILE A 80 3.13 4.30 -11.14
CA ILE A 80 4.51 4.42 -11.64
C ILE A 80 4.86 5.89 -11.86
N GLU A 81 3.98 6.67 -12.51
CA GLU A 81 4.18 8.10 -12.72
C GLU A 81 4.38 8.86 -11.41
N LYS A 82 3.62 8.53 -10.36
CA LYS A 82 3.80 9.13 -9.03
C LYS A 82 5.16 8.77 -8.42
N ILE A 83 5.61 7.53 -8.58
CA ILE A 83 6.92 7.09 -8.08
C ILE A 83 8.05 7.83 -8.82
N ASP A 84 7.97 7.90 -10.15
CA ASP A 84 8.97 8.58 -10.97
C ASP A 84 9.04 10.08 -10.66
N ALA A 85 7.88 10.72 -10.44
CA ALA A 85 7.81 12.12 -10.02
C ALA A 85 8.52 12.34 -8.67
N GLU A 86 8.31 11.46 -7.69
CA GLU A 86 8.97 11.57 -6.37
C GLU A 86 10.47 11.29 -6.41
N LEU A 87 10.92 10.38 -7.27
CA LEU A 87 12.34 10.02 -7.39
C LEU A 87 13.13 11.02 -8.22
N PHE A 88 12.59 11.45 -9.36
CA PHE A 88 13.35 12.19 -10.38
C PHE A 88 12.90 13.64 -10.56
N GLY A 89 11.78 14.06 -9.96
CA GLY A 89 11.30 15.44 -10.03
C GLY A 89 10.97 15.91 -11.46
N LEU A 90 10.61 14.98 -12.34
CA LEU A 90 10.30 15.29 -13.75
C LEU A 90 8.87 15.82 -13.88
N PHE A 91 8.63 17.05 -13.41
CA PHE A 91 7.67 18.04 -13.93
C PHE A 91 8.09 19.45 -13.47
#